data_AF-A0A845TX34-F1
#
_entry.id   AF-A0A845TX34-F1
#
_cell.length_a   1.000
_cell.length_b   1.000
_cell.length_c   1.000
_cell.angle_alpha   90.00
_cell.angle_beta   90.00
_cell.angle_gamma   90.00
#
_symmetry.space_group_name_H-M   'P 1'
#
loop_
_entity.id
_entity.type
_entity.pdbx_description
1 polymer ?
#
loop_
_entity_poly.entity_id
_entity_poly.type
_entity_poly.pdbx_seq_one_letter_code
_entity_poly.pdbx_strand_id
1 'polypeptide(L)'
;MTRRGSLVYYLTAWVVGCISAVVMMRLLPSRMPSASVGYGSDAGVASFLGLAMASLMAGALPSLLFAWILRRLLAKLPAARALLWILTGAILSPVLVFILGSGDRYFDAAPAGPGSHMAGVIRFALMLLFSAPGMVLATGLASAIPAGAITAYVLFLIYRGFEAQQPAQPEPAPQEIASQEIAPQVIDPRQKLSGR
;
A
#
# COMPACT_ATOMS: atom_id res chain seq x y z
N MET A 1 -8.34 9.68 9.80
CA MET A 1 -6.99 10.02 9.29
C MET A 1 -7.05 11.33 8.52
N THR A 2 -6.23 12.30 8.93
CA THR A 2 -6.08 13.58 8.20
C THR A 2 -5.50 13.32 6.80
N ARG A 3 -5.79 14.21 5.83
CA ARG A 3 -5.28 14.12 4.44
C ARG A 3 -3.76 13.95 4.34
N ARG A 4 -3.01 14.35 5.37
CA ARG A 4 -1.54 14.27 5.43
C ARG A 4 -1.03 12.86 5.74
N GLY A 5 -1.69 12.12 6.64
CA GLY A 5 -1.24 10.77 7.04
C GLY A 5 -1.39 9.71 5.93
N SER A 6 -2.37 9.87 5.04
CA SER A 6 -2.55 8.94 3.91
C SER A 6 -1.43 9.04 2.88
N LEU A 7 -0.93 10.25 2.62
CA LEU A 7 0.10 10.45 1.59
C LEU A 7 1.43 9.85 2.03
N VAL A 8 1.83 10.07 3.30
CA VAL A 8 3.04 9.48 3.88
C VAL A 8 2.97 7.95 3.86
N TYR A 9 1.81 7.37 4.17
CA TYR A 9 1.61 5.92 4.13
C TYR A 9 1.86 5.33 2.72
N TYR A 10 1.29 5.93 1.68
CA TYR A 10 1.46 5.47 0.30
C TYR A 10 2.87 5.72 -0.23
N LEU A 11 3.47 6.87 0.07
CA LEU A 11 4.83 7.18 -0.34
C LEU A 11 5.83 6.19 0.29
N THR A 12 5.62 5.86 1.56
CA THR A 12 6.51 4.92 2.25
C THR A 12 6.30 3.49 1.78
N ALA A 13 5.06 3.09 1.48
CA ALA A 13 4.79 1.80 0.85
C ALA A 13 5.54 1.65 -0.48
N TRP A 14 5.56 2.73 -1.27
CA TRP A 14 6.27 2.76 -2.55
C TRP A 14 7.77 2.62 -2.37
N VAL A 15 8.41 3.51 -1.59
CA VAL A 15 9.87 3.49 -1.42
C VAL A 15 10.34 2.19 -0.75
N VAL A 16 9.68 1.77 0.34
CA VAL A 16 10.07 0.57 1.10
C VAL A 16 9.76 -0.71 0.32
N GLY A 17 8.63 -0.75 -0.40
CA GLY A 17 8.27 -1.87 -1.26
C GLY A 17 9.30 -2.11 -2.36
N CYS A 18 9.68 -1.04 -3.08
CA CYS A 18 10.69 -1.12 -4.15
C CYS A 18 12.08 -1.51 -3.60
N ILE A 19 12.54 -0.88 -2.52
CA ILE A 19 13.86 -1.18 -1.93
C ILE A 19 13.90 -2.61 -1.40
N SER A 20 12.88 -3.03 -0.64
CA SER A 20 12.84 -4.39 -0.09
C SER A 20 12.81 -5.46 -1.17
N ALA A 21 12.09 -5.23 -2.28
CA ALA A 21 12.09 -6.15 -3.42
C ALA A 21 13.47 -6.28 -4.07
N VAL A 22 14.15 -5.15 -4.32
CA VAL A 22 15.50 -5.13 -4.93
C VAL A 22 16.52 -5.83 -4.03
N VAL A 23 16.46 -5.57 -2.73
CA VAL A 23 17.33 -6.21 -1.74
C VAL A 23 17.08 -7.72 -1.70
N MET A 24 15.81 -8.15 -1.66
CA MET A 24 15.48 -9.58 -1.61
C MET A 24 15.82 -10.33 -2.90
N MET A 25 15.69 -9.68 -4.06
CA MET A 25 16.17 -10.23 -5.33
C MET A 25 17.68 -10.47 -5.35
N ARG A 26 18.47 -9.62 -4.67
CA ARG A 26 19.93 -9.74 -4.62
C ARG A 26 20.41 -10.73 -3.57
N LEU A 27 19.70 -10.83 -2.44
CA LEU A 27 20.07 -11.70 -1.33
C LEU A 27 19.63 -13.15 -1.53
N LEU A 28 18.50 -13.39 -2.20
CA LEU A 28 18.05 -14.75 -2.47
C LEU A 28 18.73 -15.31 -3.73
N PRO A 29 19.24 -16.57 -3.69
CA PRO A 29 19.78 -17.23 -4.87
C PRO A 29 18.67 -17.42 -5.90
N SER A 30 18.69 -16.60 -6.95
CA SER A 30 17.74 -16.70 -8.06
C SER A 30 18.05 -17.93 -8.92
N ARG A 31 17.01 -18.61 -9.42
CA ARG A 31 17.16 -19.73 -10.36
C ARG A 31 17.50 -19.30 -11.79
N MET A 32 17.49 -18.00 -12.08
CA MET A 32 18.00 -17.51 -13.35
C MET A 32 19.53 -17.57 -13.34
N PRO A 33 20.17 -17.96 -14.46
CA PRO A 33 21.55 -17.58 -14.67
C PRO A 33 21.56 -16.05 -14.59
N SER A 34 22.19 -15.52 -13.56
CA SER A 34 22.66 -14.14 -13.60
C SER A 34 23.38 -14.04 -14.94
N ALA A 35 22.81 -13.28 -15.88
CA ALA A 35 23.58 -12.81 -17.01
C ALA A 35 24.73 -12.04 -16.36
N SER A 36 25.85 -12.75 -16.17
CA SER A 36 27.07 -12.27 -15.60
C SER A 36 27.64 -11.33 -16.64
N VAL A 37 27.02 -10.15 -16.74
CA VAL A 37 27.66 -9.01 -17.33
C VAL A 37 28.79 -8.69 -16.37
N GLY A 38 29.94 -9.32 -16.65
CA GLY A 38 31.15 -9.25 -15.86
C GLY A 38 31.58 -7.81 -15.76
N TYR A 39 31.20 -7.17 -14.68
CA TYR A 39 31.71 -5.87 -14.32
C TYR A 39 32.14 -5.95 -12.86
N GLY A 40 33.34 -5.43 -12.57
CA GLY A 40 34.01 -5.50 -11.27
C GLY A 40 33.21 -4.92 -10.11
N SER A 41 33.79 -4.93 -8.92
CA SER A 41 33.15 -4.53 -7.65
C SER A 41 32.36 -3.22 -7.70
N ASP A 42 32.77 -2.25 -8.52
CA ASP A 42 32.08 -0.96 -8.70
C ASP A 42 30.75 -1.07 -9.49
N ALA A 43 30.62 -2.05 -10.36
CA ALA A 43 29.39 -2.26 -11.11
C ALA A 43 28.31 -3.01 -10.33
N GLY A 44 28.67 -3.66 -9.22
CA GLY A 44 27.69 -4.17 -8.27
C GLY A 44 26.80 -3.03 -7.73
N VAL A 45 27.40 -1.88 -7.42
CA VAL A 45 26.71 -0.69 -6.93
C VAL A 45 25.91 0.00 -8.03
N ALA A 46 26.49 0.18 -9.22
CA ALA A 46 25.80 0.80 -10.35
C ALA A 46 24.59 -0.04 -10.82
N SER A 47 24.73 -1.37 -10.88
CA SER A 47 23.63 -2.27 -11.21
C SER A 47 22.57 -2.33 -10.12
N PHE A 48 22.94 -2.22 -8.85
CA PHE A 48 21.97 -2.09 -7.75
C PHE A 48 21.19 -0.78 -7.86
N LEU A 49 21.88 0.34 -8.09
CA LEU A 49 21.25 1.65 -8.24
C LEU A 49 20.33 1.69 -9.46
N GLY A 50 20.76 1.12 -10.58
CA GLY A 50 19.94 0.96 -11.78
C GLY A 50 18.69 0.12 -11.53
N LEU A 51 18.83 -1.02 -10.84
CA LEU A 51 17.69 -1.88 -10.50
C LEU A 51 16.74 -1.21 -9.50
N ALA A 52 17.29 -0.48 -8.52
CA ALA A 52 16.51 0.30 -7.57
C ALA A 52 15.74 1.42 -8.27
N MET A 53 16.37 2.18 -9.17
CA MET A 53 15.72 3.27 -9.87
C MET A 53 14.65 2.75 -10.85
N ALA A 54 14.94 1.66 -11.57
CA ALA A 54 13.95 0.97 -12.41
C ALA A 54 12.77 0.44 -11.57
N SER A 55 13.05 -0.16 -10.42
CA SER A 55 12.04 -0.64 -9.47
C SER A 55 11.21 0.51 -8.89
N LEU A 56 11.81 1.67 -8.60
CA LEU A 56 11.07 2.85 -8.16
C LEU A 56 10.13 3.36 -9.27
N MET A 57 10.61 3.47 -10.50
CA MET A 57 9.81 3.96 -11.63
C MET A 57 8.66 3.01 -11.99
N ALA A 58 8.91 1.70 -12.08
CA ALA A 58 7.91 0.71 -12.48
C ALA A 58 7.05 0.21 -11.30
N GLY A 59 7.64 0.13 -10.10
CA GLY A 59 7.04 -0.47 -8.91
C GLY A 59 6.06 0.44 -8.16
N ALA A 60 5.82 1.67 -8.62
CA ALA A 60 4.89 2.60 -7.97
C ALA A 60 3.46 2.04 -7.88
N LEU A 61 2.88 1.65 -9.02
CA LEU A 61 1.52 1.13 -9.08
C LEU A 61 1.34 -0.18 -8.29
N PRO A 62 2.18 -1.23 -8.43
CA PRO A 62 2.01 -2.45 -7.65
C PRO A 62 2.22 -2.23 -6.15
N SER A 63 3.12 -1.33 -5.74
CA SER A 63 3.32 -0.99 -4.32
C SER A 63 2.12 -0.24 -3.74
N LEU A 64 1.54 0.69 -4.50
CA LEU A 64 0.32 1.40 -4.12
C LEU A 64 -0.86 0.44 -4.00
N LEU A 65 -1.00 -0.48 -4.96
CA LEU A 65 -2.05 -1.50 -4.97
C LEU A 65 -1.91 -2.42 -3.75
N PHE A 66 -0.69 -2.90 -3.47
CA PHE A 66 -0.39 -3.69 -2.28
C PHE A 66 -0.81 -2.94 -1.00
N ALA A 67 -0.39 -1.69 -0.84
CA ALA A 67 -0.69 -0.88 0.32
C ALA A 67 -2.20 -0.65 0.50
N TRP A 68 -2.92 -0.45 -0.61
CA TRP A 68 -4.37 -0.26 -0.61
C TRP A 68 -5.11 -1.54 -0.21
N ILE A 69 -4.75 -2.69 -0.79
CA ILE A 69 -5.35 -3.98 -0.45
C ILE A 69 -5.07 -4.32 1.01
N LEU A 70 -3.81 -4.18 1.45
CA LEU A 70 -3.39 -4.42 2.83
C LEU A 70 -4.22 -3.57 3.81
N ARG A 71 -4.33 -2.26 3.52
CA ARG A 71 -5.15 -1.35 4.33
C ARG A 71 -6.61 -1.75 4.37
N ARG A 72 -7.19 -2.18 3.24
CA ARG A 72 -8.61 -2.56 3.16
C ARG A 72 -8.91 -3.87 3.90
N LEU A 73 -7.98 -4.82 3.86
CA LEU A 73 -8.05 -6.07 4.62
C LEU A 73 -7.99 -5.79 6.13
N LEU A 74 -7.04 -4.96 6.56
CA LEU A 74 -6.77 -4.72 7.97
C LEU A 74 -7.67 -3.67 8.61
N ALA A 75 -8.30 -2.79 7.82
CA ALA A 75 -9.30 -1.83 8.32
C ALA A 75 -10.51 -2.51 8.99
N LYS A 76 -10.76 -3.79 8.72
CA LYS A 76 -11.84 -4.57 9.34
C LYS A 76 -11.43 -5.27 10.63
N LEU A 77 -10.15 -5.23 11.02
CA LEU A 77 -9.63 -5.88 12.22
C LEU A 77 -9.17 -4.83 13.23
N PRO A 78 -10.02 -4.46 14.22
CA PRO A 78 -9.80 -3.30 15.11
C PRO A 78 -8.66 -3.45 16.13
N ALA A 79 -7.87 -4.52 16.07
CA ALA A 79 -6.78 -4.78 17.02
C ALA A 79 -5.69 -5.67 16.41
N ALA A 80 -5.30 -5.43 15.16
CA ALA A 80 -4.37 -6.31 14.46
C ALA A 80 -2.96 -6.21 15.06
N ARG A 81 -2.55 -7.25 15.79
CA ARG A 81 -1.17 -7.49 16.25
C ARG A 81 -0.21 -7.35 15.04
N ALA A 82 1.00 -6.84 15.26
CA ALA A 82 2.03 -6.70 14.22
C ALA A 82 2.24 -7.97 13.39
N LEU A 83 2.08 -9.14 14.02
CA LEU A 83 2.13 -10.45 13.37
C LEU A 83 1.08 -10.63 12.26
N LEU A 84 -0.15 -10.15 12.46
CA LEU A 84 -1.19 -10.21 11.43
C LEU A 84 -0.81 -9.37 10.21
N TRP A 85 -0.27 -8.17 10.42
CA TRP A 85 0.22 -7.34 9.31
C TRP A 85 1.32 -8.04 8.53
N ILE A 86 2.30 -8.62 9.23
CA ILE A 86 3.42 -9.35 8.62
C ILE A 86 2.91 -10.56 7.83
N LEU A 87 2.06 -11.41 8.42
CA LEU A 87 1.48 -12.59 7.76
C LEU A 87 0.65 -12.22 6.55
N THR A 88 -0.20 -11.20 6.67
CA THR A 88 -1.04 -10.75 5.57
C THR A 88 -0.17 -10.20 4.44
N GLY A 89 0.87 -9.42 4.74
CA GLY A 89 1.83 -8.93 3.76
C GLY A 89 2.63 -10.03 3.08
N ALA A 90 3.08 -11.03 3.85
CA ALA A 90 3.84 -12.17 3.38
C ALA A 90 3.04 -13.09 2.43
N ILE A 91 1.73 -13.21 2.63
CA ILE A 91 0.82 -13.97 1.75
C ILE A 91 0.37 -13.10 0.57
N LEU A 92 0.04 -11.84 0.82
CA LEU A 92 -0.49 -10.95 -0.21
C LEU A 92 0.55 -10.64 -1.29
N SER A 93 1.81 -10.45 -0.92
CA SER A 93 2.88 -10.12 -1.87
C SER A 93 3.09 -11.19 -2.96
N PRO A 94 3.29 -12.48 -2.65
CA PRO A 94 3.43 -13.51 -3.68
C PRO A 94 2.15 -13.68 -4.51
N VAL A 95 0.96 -13.54 -3.91
CA VAL A 95 -0.31 -13.56 -4.65
C VAL A 95 -0.38 -12.41 -5.65
N LEU A 96 -0.01 -11.20 -5.23
CA LEU A 96 -0.02 -10.02 -6.08
C LEU A 96 1.01 -10.15 -7.22
N VAL A 97 2.22 -10.61 -6.91
CA VAL A 97 3.28 -10.89 -7.90
C VAL A 97 2.84 -11.97 -8.88
N PHE A 98 2.17 -13.03 -8.42
CA PHE A 98 1.67 -14.08 -9.29
C PHE A 98 0.57 -13.55 -10.23
N ILE A 99 -0.42 -12.84 -9.71
CA ILE A 99 -1.53 -12.29 -10.52
C ILE A 99 -1.01 -11.30 -11.55
N LEU A 100 -0.19 -10.32 -11.14
CA LEU A 100 0.32 -9.31 -12.06
C LEU A 100 1.38 -9.90 -13.01
N GLY A 101 2.32 -10.71 -12.51
CA GLY A 101 3.36 -11.33 -13.33
C GLY A 101 2.83 -12.32 -14.36
N SER A 102 1.67 -12.96 -14.09
CA SER A 102 0.99 -13.79 -15.09
C SER A 102 0.34 -12.97 -16.21
N GLY A 103 -0.03 -11.72 -15.92
CA GLY A 103 -0.66 -10.79 -16.86
C GLY A 103 0.26 -10.36 -18.00
N ASP A 104 1.57 -10.38 -17.78
CA ASP A 104 2.59 -10.02 -18.77
C ASP A 104 2.49 -10.89 -20.05
N ARG A 105 2.16 -12.18 -19.89
CA ARG A 105 1.97 -13.13 -21.00
C ARG A 105 0.80 -12.79 -21.92
N TYR A 106 -0.19 -12.06 -21.41
CA TYR A 106 -1.34 -11.64 -22.19
C TYR A 106 -1.07 -10.33 -22.96
N PHE A 107 -0.06 -9.56 -22.54
CA PHE A 107 0.26 -8.26 -23.12
C PHE A 107 1.15 -8.36 -24.36
N ASP A 108 2.09 -9.31 -24.38
CA ASP A 108 2.90 -9.60 -25.57
C ASP A 108 2.06 -10.10 -26.76
N ALA A 109 0.86 -10.63 -26.49
CA ALA A 109 -0.06 -11.12 -27.52
C ALA A 109 -0.99 -10.02 -28.10
N ALA A 110 -1.00 -8.81 -27.54
CA ALA A 110 -1.85 -7.74 -28.03
C ALA A 110 -1.23 -7.09 -29.29
N PRO A 111 -1.86 -7.19 -30.48
CA PRO A 111 -1.31 -6.62 -31.70
C PRO A 111 -1.14 -5.11 -31.56
N ALA A 112 0.03 -4.62 -31.95
CA ALA A 112 0.37 -3.20 -31.98
C ALA A 112 -0.49 -2.47 -33.02
N GLY A 113 -1.73 -2.12 -32.65
CA GLY A 113 -2.60 -1.29 -33.45
C GLY A 113 -1.99 0.12 -33.59
N PRO A 114 -1.76 0.63 -34.82
CA PRO A 114 -1.25 1.97 -35.01
C PRO A 114 -2.35 3.00 -34.69
N GLY A 115 -2.01 4.10 -34.00
CA GLY A 115 -2.69 5.37 -34.29
C GLY A 115 -3.26 6.23 -33.15
N SER A 116 -3.01 5.96 -31.85
CA SER A 116 -3.35 6.99 -30.84
C SER A 116 -2.29 7.14 -29.75
N HIS A 117 -1.89 8.39 -29.49
CA HIS A 117 -0.98 8.73 -28.38
C HIS A 117 -1.48 8.17 -27.03
N MET A 118 -2.81 8.09 -26.83
CA MET A 118 -3.41 7.46 -25.65
C MET A 118 -3.12 5.95 -25.56
N ALA A 119 -3.16 5.21 -26.67
CA ALA A 119 -2.80 3.79 -26.67
C ALA A 119 -1.33 3.57 -26.28
N GLY A 120 -0.43 4.49 -26.69
CA GLY A 120 0.98 4.47 -26.30
C GLY A 120 1.19 4.68 -24.80
N VAL A 121 0.52 5.66 -24.20
CA VAL A 121 0.60 5.94 -22.75
C VAL A 121 0.02 4.80 -21.92
N ILE A 122 -1.13 4.26 -22.32
CA ILE A 122 -1.76 3.12 -21.65
C ILE A 122 -0.84 1.89 -21.71
N ARG A 123 -0.26 1.61 -22.88
CA ARG A 123 0.68 0.50 -23.05
C ARG A 123 1.95 0.69 -22.21
N PHE A 124 2.48 1.90 -22.13
CA PHE A 124 3.61 2.22 -21.27
C PHE A 124 3.29 2.04 -19.78
N ALA A 125 2.13 2.52 -19.32
CA ALA A 125 1.67 2.34 -17.95
C ALA A 125 1.46 0.85 -17.60
N LEU A 126 0.93 0.06 -18.54
CA LEU A 126 0.73 -1.37 -18.36
C LEU A 126 2.07 -2.13 -18.40
N MET A 127 2.99 -1.76 -19.28
CA MET A 127 4.35 -2.30 -19.28
C MET A 127 5.05 -2.04 -17.93
N LEU A 128 4.93 -0.83 -17.38
CA LEU A 128 5.45 -0.53 -16.04
C LEU A 128 4.76 -1.34 -14.94
N LEU A 129 3.44 -1.52 -15.03
CA LEU A 129 2.65 -2.28 -14.06
C LEU A 129 3.01 -3.77 -14.03
N PHE A 130 3.30 -4.38 -15.18
CA PHE A 130 3.54 -5.82 -15.31
C PHE A 130 5.03 -6.22 -15.31
N SER A 131 5.93 -5.35 -15.80
CA SER A 131 7.37 -5.66 -15.88
C SER A 131 8.00 -5.93 -14.51
N ALA A 132 7.74 -5.09 -13.51
CA ALA A 132 8.34 -5.26 -12.18
C ALA A 132 7.86 -6.56 -11.48
N PRO A 133 6.55 -6.88 -11.41
CA PRO A 133 6.08 -8.19 -10.94
C PRO A 133 6.59 -9.36 -11.78
N GLY A 134 6.68 -9.20 -13.10
CA GLY A 134 7.22 -10.20 -14.02
C GLY A 134 8.68 -10.55 -13.69
N MET A 135 9.53 -9.54 -13.46
CA MET A 135 10.91 -9.75 -13.02
C MET A 135 10.98 -10.51 -11.70
N VAL A 136 10.13 -10.17 -10.71
CA VAL A 136 10.08 -10.86 -9.42
C VAL A 136 9.64 -12.31 -9.58
N LEU A 137 8.57 -12.54 -10.34
CA LEU A 137 8.08 -13.88 -10.64
C LEU A 137 9.17 -14.74 -11.28
N ALA A 138 9.95 -14.15 -12.18
CA ALA A 138 10.99 -14.83 -12.92
C ALA A 138 12.26 -15.09 -12.07
N THR A 139 12.57 -14.24 -11.09
CA THR A 139 13.62 -14.52 -10.07
C THR A 139 13.18 -15.56 -9.02
N GLY A 140 11.88 -15.70 -8.81
CA GLY A 140 11.26 -16.69 -7.93
C GLY A 140 10.36 -16.04 -6.87
N LEU A 141 9.15 -16.60 -6.72
CA LEU A 141 8.12 -16.19 -5.75
C LEU A 141 8.60 -16.16 -4.29
N ALA A 142 9.63 -16.94 -3.96
CA ALA A 142 10.21 -16.97 -2.61
C ALA A 142 10.77 -15.61 -2.16
N SER A 143 11.23 -14.77 -3.09
CA SER A 143 11.75 -13.42 -2.79
C SER A 143 10.64 -12.42 -2.44
N ALA A 144 9.41 -12.64 -2.93
CA ALA A 144 8.26 -11.78 -2.67
C ALA A 144 7.78 -11.89 -1.21
N ILE A 145 7.92 -13.06 -0.59
CA ILE A 145 7.48 -13.32 0.80
C ILE A 145 8.19 -12.39 1.80
N PRO A 146 9.53 -12.38 1.92
CA PRO A 146 10.22 -11.49 2.86
C PRO A 146 10.09 -10.01 2.49
N ALA A 147 10.05 -9.68 1.20
CA ALA A 147 9.82 -8.30 0.76
C ALA A 147 8.44 -7.78 1.21
N GLY A 148 7.39 -8.58 1.01
CA GLY A 148 6.04 -8.28 1.48
C GLY A 148 5.92 -8.18 3.00
N ALA A 149 6.59 -9.06 3.73
CA ALA A 149 6.65 -9.05 5.19
C ALA A 149 7.28 -7.76 5.74
N ILE A 150 8.45 -7.37 5.23
CA ILE A 150 9.16 -6.14 5.63
C ILE A 150 8.32 -4.92 5.31
N THR A 151 7.76 -4.86 4.10
CA THR A 151 6.93 -3.73 3.67
C THR A 151 5.70 -3.58 4.56
N ALA A 152 5.01 -4.67 4.87
CA ALA A 152 3.84 -4.65 5.76
C ALA A 152 4.20 -4.28 7.21
N TYR A 153 5.36 -4.72 7.70
CA TYR A 153 5.84 -4.34 9.03
C TYR A 153 6.11 -2.84 9.14
N VAL A 154 6.79 -2.25 8.14
CA VAL A 154 7.06 -0.81 8.12
C VAL A 154 5.75 -0.01 8.00
N LEU A 155 4.81 -0.47 7.16
CA LEU A 155 3.48 0.14 7.05
C LEU A 155 2.70 0.11 8.37
N PHE A 156 2.82 -0.98 9.13
CA PHE A 156 2.23 -1.09 10.47
C PHE A 156 2.81 -0.06 11.44
N LEU A 157 4.14 0.14 11.45
CA LEU A 157 4.79 1.14 12.32
C LEU A 157 4.29 2.55 12.03
N ILE A 158 4.15 2.89 10.75
CA ILE A 158 3.66 4.20 10.29
C ILE A 158 2.19 4.36 10.67
N TYR A 159 1.38 3.34 10.42
CA TYR A 159 -0.04 3.32 10.77
C TYR A 159 -0.24 3.58 12.27
N ARG A 160 0.50 2.86 13.12
CA ARG A 160 0.47 3.01 14.58
C ARG A 160 0.98 4.39 15.04
N GLY A 161 2.03 4.91 14.39
CA GLY A 161 2.56 6.25 14.69
C GLY A 161 1.54 7.36 14.47
N PHE A 162 0.69 7.23 13.45
CA PHE A 162 -0.38 8.19 13.17
C PHE A 162 -1.62 8.00 14.04
N GLU A 163 -1.93 6.78 14.49
CA GLU A 163 -3.00 6.55 15.48
C GLU A 163 -2.66 7.18 16.84
N ALA A 164 -1.41 7.08 17.29
CA ALA A 164 -0.96 7.69 18.56
C ALA A 164 -0.99 9.23 18.54
N GLN A 165 -0.98 9.84 17.34
CA GLN A 165 -1.00 11.29 17.16
C GLN A 165 -2.40 11.88 17.07
N GLN A 166 -3.46 11.07 17.09
CA GLN A 166 -4.82 11.59 17.13
C GLN A 166 -5.11 11.99 18.58
N PRO A 167 -5.11 13.30 18.92
CA PRO A 167 -5.42 13.69 20.28
C PRO A 167 -6.84 13.21 20.59
N ALA A 168 -7.01 12.59 21.75
CA ALA A 168 -8.31 12.25 22.29
C ALA A 168 -9.25 13.42 22.01
N GLN A 169 -10.40 13.14 21.39
CA GLN A 169 -11.44 14.15 21.27
C GLN A 169 -11.59 14.81 22.64
N PRO A 170 -11.56 16.15 22.74
CA PRO A 170 -11.79 16.81 24.00
C PRO A 170 -13.13 16.27 24.51
N GLU A 171 -13.07 15.56 25.63
CA GLU A 171 -14.22 15.17 26.41
C GLU A 171 -15.13 16.40 26.48
N PRO A 172 -16.38 16.34 25.99
CA PRO A 172 -17.26 17.50 25.97
C PRO A 172 -17.30 18.03 27.40
N ALA A 173 -16.84 19.26 27.57
CA ALA A 173 -16.70 19.87 28.88
C ALA A 173 -18.04 19.76 29.64
N PRO A 174 -18.05 19.47 30.96
CA PRO A 174 -19.27 19.35 31.75
C PRO A 174 -20.21 20.57 31.72
N GLN A 175 -19.79 21.68 31.10
CA GLN A 175 -20.54 22.92 31.00
C GLN A 175 -21.70 22.87 29.98
N GLU A 176 -21.68 21.96 28.99
CA GLU A 176 -22.79 21.83 28.04
C GLU A 176 -23.97 21.03 28.62
N ILE A 177 -23.70 20.11 29.56
CA ILE A 177 -24.74 19.36 30.28
C ILE A 177 -25.45 20.29 31.30
N ALA A 178 -24.70 21.13 32.01
CA ALA A 178 -25.28 22.08 32.97
C ALA A 178 -26.12 23.19 32.31
N SER A 179 -25.89 23.50 31.02
CA SER A 179 -26.66 24.53 30.31
C SER A 179 -27.94 23.99 29.67
N GLN A 180 -28.07 22.67 29.46
CA GLN A 180 -29.28 22.05 28.91
C GLN A 180 -30.29 21.64 29.98
N GLU A 181 -29.88 21.48 31.25
CA GLU A 181 -30.78 21.07 32.33
C GLU A 181 -31.55 22.24 32.98
N ILE A 182 -31.21 23.50 32.65
CA ILE A 182 -31.85 24.71 33.21
C ILE A 182 -32.64 25.47 32.11
N ALA A 183 -33.44 24.75 31.31
CA ALA A 183 -34.55 25.38 30.61
C ALA A 183 -35.81 25.15 31.45
N PRO A 184 -36.34 26.16 32.16
CA PRO A 184 -37.59 25.98 32.90
C PRO A 184 -38.69 25.63 31.90
N GLN A 185 -39.33 24.48 32.09
CA GLN A 185 -40.56 24.14 31.41
C GLN A 185 -41.58 25.23 31.72
N VAL A 186 -41.75 26.17 30.79
CA VAL A 186 -42.88 27.10 30.77
C VAL A 186 -44.10 26.25 30.43
N ILE A 187 -44.74 25.74 31.48
CA ILE A 187 -46.04 25.08 31.41
C ILE A 187 -47.02 26.15 30.93
N ASP A 188 -47.44 26.06 29.67
CA ASP A 188 -48.47 26.91 29.09
C ASP A 188 -49.83 26.53 29.73
N PRO A 189 -50.47 27.41 30.53
CA PRO A 189 -51.72 27.10 31.21
C PRO A 189 -52.93 27.01 30.27
N ARG A 190 -52.78 27.18 28.95
CA ARG A 190 -53.90 27.19 28.00
C ARG A 190 -54.39 25.81 27.54
N GLN A 191 -53.73 24.70 27.89
CA GLN A 191 -54.16 23.37 27.44
C GLN A 191 -55.27 22.69 28.27
N LYS A 192 -55.82 23.34 29.31
CA LYS A 192 -56.83 22.70 30.20
C LYS A 192 -58.31 22.88 29.83
N LEU A 193 -58.67 23.40 28.65
CA LEU A 193 -60.07 23.78 28.35
C LEU A 193 -60.67 23.22 27.05
N SER A 194 -60.19 22.08 26.53
CA SER A 194 -60.90 21.39 25.43
C SER A 194 -61.00 19.90 25.69
N GLY A 195 -62.20 19.44 26.02
CA GLY A 195 -62.49 18.03 26.30
C GLY A 195 -63.74 17.85 27.17
N ARG A 196 -64.85 18.46 26.75
CA ARG A 196 -66.20 17.95 27.01
C ARG A 196 -66.67 17.27 25.74
#